data_AF-A0A409VWD2-F1
#
_entry.id   AF-A0A409VWD2-F1
#
_cell.length_a   1.000
_cell.length_b   1.000
_cell.length_c   1.000
_cell.angle_alpha   90.00
_cell.angle_beta   90.00
_cell.angle_gamma   90.00
#
_symmetry.space_group_name_H-M   'P 1'
#
loop_
_entity.id
_entity.type
_entity.pdbx_description
1 polymer ?
#
loop_
_entity_poly.entity_id
_entity_poly.type
_entity_poly.pdbx_seq_one_letter_code
_entity_poly.pdbx_strand_id
1 'polypeptide(L)'
;MYHESNKGSALCSTNWRIRCADCPGKIYYPGPGETLANFDVHLKNREHRRRVSERVAASQAQAPAAAAEADATMQNLTSSFRRAFL
;
A
#
# COMPACT_ATOMS: atom_id res chain seq x y z
N MET A 1 16.31 7.87 -37.04
CA MET A 1 15.53 6.65 -36.77
C MET A 1 16.35 5.80 -35.82
N TYR A 2 16.04 5.84 -34.53
CA TYR A 2 16.85 5.13 -33.53
C TYR A 2 16.73 3.61 -33.75
N HIS A 3 17.84 3.00 -34.14
CA HIS A 3 18.06 1.58 -33.98
C HIS A 3 18.86 1.41 -32.69
N GLU A 4 18.23 0.87 -31.65
CA GLU A 4 19.01 0.24 -30.59
C GLU A 4 18.38 -1.10 -30.26
N SER A 5 19.04 -2.15 -30.77
CA SER A 5 18.71 -3.54 -30.52
C SER A 5 19.07 -3.87 -29.08
N ASN A 6 18.24 -3.48 -28.13
CA ASN A 6 18.40 -3.90 -26.75
C ASN A 6 17.81 -5.32 -26.58
N LYS A 7 18.60 -6.32 -26.99
CA LYS A 7 18.33 -7.73 -26.68
C LYS A 7 18.69 -7.97 -25.21
N GLY A 8 17.83 -7.49 -24.31
CA GLY A 8 17.89 -7.78 -22.89
C GLY A 8 17.58 -9.26 -22.64
N SER A 9 18.66 -10.04 -22.57
CA SER A 9 18.90 -11.10 -21.59
C SER A 9 17.67 -11.92 -21.16
N ALA A 10 17.43 -13.02 -21.87
CA ALA A 10 16.43 -14.05 -21.57
C ALA A 10 16.74 -14.91 -20.30
N LEU A 11 17.31 -14.32 -19.24
CA LEU A 11 17.76 -15.05 -18.04
C LEU A 11 17.10 -14.63 -16.71
N CYS A 12 16.18 -13.67 -16.68
CA CYS A 12 15.28 -13.49 -15.53
C CYS A 12 13.96 -14.26 -15.74
N SER A 13 14.07 -15.57 -15.97
CA SER A 13 12.92 -16.48 -16.16
C SER A 13 12.16 -16.77 -14.85
N THR A 14 12.27 -15.92 -13.84
CA THR A 14 11.33 -15.91 -12.72
C THR A 14 10.10 -15.13 -13.16
N ASN A 15 9.07 -15.84 -13.61
CA ASN A 15 7.74 -15.28 -13.92
C ASN A 15 7.09 -14.76 -12.62
N TRP A 16 7.59 -13.65 -12.10
CA TRP A 16 6.99 -12.95 -10.98
C TRP A 16 5.77 -12.20 -11.50
N ARG A 17 4.65 -12.31 -10.77
CA ARG A 17 3.36 -11.76 -11.19
C ARG A 17 2.88 -10.74 -10.19
N ILE A 18 2.31 -9.66 -10.68
CA ILE A 18 1.83 -8.55 -9.86
C ILE A 18 0.35 -8.80 -9.53
N ARG A 19 -0.02 -8.61 -8.26
CA ARG A 19 -1.40 -8.69 -7.76
C ARG A 19 -1.78 -7.38 -7.07
N CYS A 20 -2.99 -6.92 -7.29
CA CYS A 20 -3.57 -5.79 -6.57
C CYS A 20 -4.36 -6.29 -5.36
N ALA A 21 -4.09 -5.74 -4.17
CA ALA A 21 -4.82 -6.10 -2.94
C ALA A 21 -6.30 -5.67 -3.00
N ASP A 22 -6.60 -4.56 -3.67
CA ASP A 22 -7.96 -4.02 -3.81
C ASP A 22 -8.80 -4.71 -4.90
N CYS A 23 -8.14 -5.46 -5.78
CA CYS A 23 -8.77 -6.08 -6.94
C CYS A 23 -8.44 -7.57 -7.02
N PRO A 24 -9.16 -8.43 -6.27
CA PRO A 24 -8.98 -9.87 -6.36
C PRO A 24 -9.30 -10.37 -7.78
N GLY A 25 -8.55 -11.36 -8.25
CA GLY A 25 -8.79 -12.06 -9.52
C GLY A 25 -8.08 -11.48 -10.76
N LYS A 26 -7.39 -10.34 -10.67
CA LYS A 26 -6.55 -9.84 -11.78
C LYS A 26 -5.07 -9.98 -11.45
N ILE A 27 -4.35 -10.68 -12.32
CA ILE A 27 -2.90 -10.92 -12.24
C ILE A 27 -2.26 -10.30 -13.48
N TYR A 28 -1.23 -9.48 -13.27
CA TYR A 28 -0.52 -8.78 -14.35
C TYR A 28 0.88 -9.36 -14.55
N TYR A 29 1.27 -9.47 -15.82
CA TYR A 29 2.64 -9.83 -16.23
C TYR A 29 3.50 -8.56 -16.29
N PRO A 30 4.74 -8.59 -15.77
CA PRO A 30 5.70 -7.51 -15.97
C PRO A 30 5.88 -7.24 -17.46
N GLY A 31 5.90 -5.96 -17.85
CA GLY A 31 6.13 -5.56 -19.24
C GLY A 31 7.57 -5.85 -19.68
N PRO A 32 7.90 -5.66 -20.98
CA PRO A 32 9.27 -5.73 -21.46
C PRO A 32 10.20 -4.89 -20.57
N GLY A 33 11.34 -5.46 -20.15
CA GLY A 33 12.26 -4.82 -19.22
C GLY A 33 11.78 -4.78 -17.76
N GLU A 34 10.93 -5.72 -17.35
CA GLU A 34 10.41 -5.83 -15.97
C GLU A 34 9.64 -4.58 -15.49
N THR A 35 8.97 -3.91 -16.43
CA THR A 35 8.28 -2.65 -16.17
C THR A 35 6.87 -2.84 -15.61
N LEU A 36 6.40 -1.85 -14.85
CA LEU A 36 5.02 -1.79 -14.34
C LEU A 36 4.03 -1.16 -15.33
N ALA A 37 4.44 -0.89 -16.57
CA ALA A 37 3.62 -0.17 -17.55
C ALA A 37 2.23 -0.82 -17.77
N ASN A 38 2.17 -2.16 -17.79
CA ASN A 38 0.91 -2.91 -17.88
C ASN A 38 0.03 -2.75 -16.64
N PHE A 39 0.65 -2.63 -15.46
CA PHE A 39 -0.02 -2.45 -14.18
C PHE A 39 -0.52 -1.01 -14.00
N ASP A 40 0.13 -0.01 -14.57
CA ASP A 40 -0.32 1.39 -14.47
C ASP A 40 -1.71 1.62 -15.09
N VAL A 41 -2.04 0.86 -16.14
CA VAL A 41 -3.38 0.87 -16.74
C VAL A 41 -4.43 0.37 -15.74
N HIS A 42 -4.09 -0.62 -14.90
CA HIS A 42 -4.94 -1.09 -13.82
C HIS A 42 -5.23 0.02 -12.81
N LEU A 43 -4.18 0.72 -12.36
CA LEU A 43 -4.30 1.80 -11.37
C LEU A 43 -5.17 2.97 -11.88
N LYS A 44 -5.16 3.21 -13.20
CA LYS A 44 -6.01 4.21 -13.84
C LYS A 44 -7.47 3.76 -14.03
N ASN A 45 -7.81 2.49 -13.80
CA ASN A 45 -9.18 2.00 -13.98
C ASN A 45 -10.14 2.61 -12.92
N ARG A 46 -11.35 3.03 -13.34
CA ARG A 46 -12.36 3.62 -12.45
C ARG A 46 -12.75 2.69 -11.29
N GLU A 47 -12.90 1.40 -11.57
CA GLU A 47 -13.33 0.42 -10.57
C GLU A 47 -12.26 0.18 -9.50
N HIS A 48 -10.98 0.14 -9.91
CA HIS A 48 -9.87 0.08 -8.96
C HIS A 48 -9.91 1.28 -8.00
N ARG A 49 -10.02 2.51 -8.55
CA ARG A 49 -10.07 3.73 -7.74
C ARG A 49 -11.26 3.73 -6.77
N ARG A 50 -12.44 3.26 -7.20
CA ARG A 50 -13.62 3.14 -6.34
C ARG A 50 -13.34 2.26 -5.11
N ARG A 51 -12.75 1.07 -5.33
CA ARG A 51 -12.42 0.12 -4.24
C ARG A 51 -11.35 0.66 -3.29
N VAL A 52 -10.34 1.34 -3.83
CA VAL A 52 -9.32 2.02 -3.01
C VAL A 52 -9.97 3.09 -2.13
N SER A 53 -10.86 3.93 -2.69
CA SER A 53 -11.57 4.94 -1.90
C SER A 53 -12.40 4.32 -0.77
N GLU A 54 -13.08 3.21 -1.04
CA GLU A 54 -13.85 2.48 -0.02
C GLU A 54 -12.95 1.94 1.10
N ARG A 55 -11.81 1.33 0.76
CA ARG A 55 -10.85 0.86 1.76
C ARG A 55 -10.30 2.02 2.59
N VAL A 56 -9.89 3.11 1.95
CA VAL A 56 -9.31 4.28 2.65
C VAL A 56 -10.34 4.91 3.58
N ALA A 57 -11.58 5.08 3.13
CA ALA A 57 -12.67 5.58 3.97
C ALA A 57 -12.92 4.68 5.19
N ALA A 58 -12.93 3.35 5.01
CA ALA A 58 -13.07 2.40 6.10
C ALA A 58 -11.91 2.46 7.10
N SER A 59 -10.67 2.58 6.63
CA SER A 59 -9.50 2.73 7.50
C SER A 59 -9.49 4.06 8.27
N GLN A 60 -9.95 5.15 7.67
CA GLN A 60 -10.04 6.46 8.34
C GLN A 60 -11.13 6.47 9.43
N ALA A 61 -12.23 5.74 9.24
CA ALA A 61 -13.25 5.58 10.27
C ALA A 61 -12.75 4.82 11.51
N GLN A 62 -11.66 4.05 11.40
CA GLN A 62 -11.07 3.28 12.50
C GLN A 62 -9.97 4.05 13.25
N ALA A 63 -9.48 5.17 12.71
CA ALA A 63 -8.46 6.01 13.34
C ALA A 63 -8.86 6.71 14.66
N PRO A 64 -10.13 7.09 14.94
CA PRO A 64 -10.43 7.84 16.15
C PRO A 64 -10.42 6.99 17.45
N ALA A 65 -10.34 5.65 17.36
CA ALA A 65 -10.22 4.80 18.55
C ALA A 65 -8.77 4.76 19.10
N ALA A 66 -7.77 4.64 18.22
CA ALA A 66 -6.36 4.50 18.61
C ALA A 66 -5.73 5.78 19.20
N ALA A 67 -6.20 6.95 18.80
CA ALA A 67 -5.71 8.22 19.33
C ALA A 67 -6.21 8.51 20.76
N ALA A 68 -7.39 8.00 21.14
CA ALA A 68 -7.95 8.21 22.48
C ALA A 68 -7.25 7.35 23.56
N GLU A 69 -6.79 6.15 23.21
CA GLU A 69 -6.10 5.24 24.13
C GLU A 69 -4.62 5.61 24.39
N ALA A 70 -3.98 6.35 23.48
CA ALA A 70 -2.65 6.91 23.70
C ALA A 70 -2.64 8.07 24.75
N ASP A 71 -3.70 8.89 24.80
CA ASP A 71 -3.82 10.01 25.74
C ASP A 71 -4.05 9.53 27.19
N ALA A 72 -4.90 8.50 27.37
CA ALA A 72 -5.18 7.91 28.69
C ALA A 72 -3.94 7.22 29.32
N THR A 73 -3.03 6.70 28.50
CA THR A 73 -1.79 6.04 28.97
C THR A 73 -0.77 7.07 29.47
N MET A 74 -0.64 8.22 28.80
CA MET A 74 0.23 9.33 29.23
C MET A 74 -0.27 10.01 30.51
N GLN A 75 -1.59 10.13 30.70
CA GLN A 75 -2.19 10.72 31.90
C GLN A 75 -2.05 9.83 33.15
N ASN A 76 -2.10 8.50 33.01
CA ASN A 76 -1.90 7.57 34.13
C ASN A 76 -0.43 7.44 34.59
N LEU A 77 0.53 7.58 33.67
CA LEU A 77 1.95 7.62 34.04
C LEU A 77 2.28 8.93 34.80
N THR A 78 1.77 10.07 34.35
CA THR A 78 2.02 11.38 34.99
C THR A 78 1.33 11.53 36.36
N SER A 79 0.19 10.86 36.60
CA SER A 79 -0.51 10.87 37.89
C SER A 79 0.18 10.00 38.96
N SER A 80 0.85 8.91 38.56
CA SER A 80 1.65 8.09 39.48
C SER A 80 2.89 8.81 40.02
N PHE A 81 3.49 9.73 39.26
CA PHE A 81 4.66 10.50 39.70
C PHE A 81 4.33 11.66 40.66
N ARG A 82 3.08 12.15 40.71
CA ARG A 82 2.67 13.26 41.59
C ARG A 82 2.38 12.86 43.05
N ARG A 83 2.28 11.56 43.34
CA ARG A 83 1.98 11.04 44.69
C ARG A 83 3.21 10.66 45.52
N ALA A 84 4.42 10.72 44.95
CA ALA A 84 5.66 10.29 45.59
C ALA A 84 6.49 11.43 46.21
N PHE A 85 5.94 12.63 46.38
CA PHE A 85 6.66 13.82 46.89
C PHE A 85 5.90 14.58 48.00
N LEU A 86 5.26 13.82 48.90
CA LEU A 86 4.85 14.26 50.25
C LEU A 86 5.57 13.38 51.26
#